data_AF-A0A537YB70-F1
#
_entry.id   AF-A0A537YB70-F1
#
_cell.length_a   1.000
_cell.length_b   1.000
_cell.length_c   1.000
_cell.angle_alpha   90.00
_cell.angle_beta   90.00
_cell.angle_gamma   90.00
#
_symmetry.space_group_name_H-M   'P 1'
#
loop_
_entity.id
_entity.type
_entity.pdbx_description
1 polymer ?
#
loop_
_entity_poly.entity_id
_entity_poly.type
_entity_poly.pdbx_seq_one_letter_code
_entity_poly.pdbx_strand_id
1 'polypeptide(L)'
;MPQHAHLFKGKLSIPSLHIMGRRDSIVPMRDSLLLAERFSDPIVIEHGGGHVIPGDMAIAARIAAFVAHHAQVTGPGVRHG
;
A
#
# COMPACT_ATOMS: atom_id res chain seq x y z
N MET A 1 27.71 4.46 -3.29
CA MET A 1 26.34 4.65 -2.74
C MET A 1 25.35 4.48 -3.87
N PRO A 2 24.25 3.71 -3.74
CA PRO A 2 23.25 3.61 -4.80
C PRO A 2 22.67 4.99 -5.10
N GLN A 3 22.59 5.34 -6.38
CA GLN A 3 22.17 6.64 -6.91
C GLN A 3 20.78 7.14 -6.42
N HIS A 4 19.94 6.26 -5.87
CA HIS A 4 18.60 6.57 -5.38
C HIS A 4 18.44 6.49 -3.86
N ALA A 5 19.53 6.35 -3.10
CA ALA A 5 19.46 6.21 -1.64
C ALA A 5 18.72 7.37 -0.93
N HIS A 6 18.73 8.57 -1.53
CA HIS A 6 18.04 9.73 -1.00
C HIS A 6 16.50 9.60 -1.03
N LEU A 7 15.93 8.82 -1.96
CA LEU A 7 14.48 8.57 -2.04
C LEU A 7 13.94 7.80 -0.83
N PHE A 8 14.82 7.09 -0.11
CA PHE A 8 14.47 6.28 1.05
C PHE A 8 14.77 6.97 2.39
N LYS A 9 15.13 8.27 2.39
CA LYS A 9 15.48 9.01 3.62
C LYS A 9 14.27 9.42 4.48
N GLY A 10 13.06 9.41 3.92
CA GLY A 10 11.83 9.79 4.62
C GLY A 10 10.70 8.77 4.48
N LYS A 11 9.62 8.99 5.24
CA LYS A 11 8.35 8.28 5.01
C LYS A 11 7.64 8.85 3.79
N LEU A 12 6.97 7.99 3.04
CA LEU A 12 6.15 8.33 1.89
C LEU A 12 4.80 8.87 2.39
N SER A 13 4.46 10.09 1.98
CA SER A 13 3.18 10.73 2.36
C SER A 13 2.00 10.35 1.45
N ILE A 14 2.25 9.56 0.40
CA ILE A 14 1.17 9.05 -0.44
C ILE A 14 0.32 8.06 0.38
N PRO A 15 -1.01 8.14 0.29
CA PRO A 15 -1.88 7.15 0.93
C PRO A 15 -1.55 5.74 0.41
N SER A 16 -1.59 4.75 1.29
CA SER A 16 -1.29 3.37 0.90
C SER A 16 -2.21 2.37 1.59
N LEU A 17 -2.61 1.34 0.85
CA LEU A 17 -3.37 0.20 1.32
C LEU A 17 -2.56 -1.07 1.06
N HIS A 18 -2.31 -1.84 2.10
CA HIS A 18 -1.55 -3.08 2.05
C HIS A 18 -2.47 -4.25 2.41
N ILE A 19 -2.55 -5.25 1.53
CA ILE A 19 -3.39 -6.44 1.72
C ILE A 19 -2.46 -7.64 1.86
N MET A 20 -2.56 -8.38 2.96
CA MET A 20 -1.61 -9.43 3.31
C MET A 20 -2.33 -10.73 3.70
N GLY A 21 -1.88 -11.86 3.16
CA GLY A 21 -2.34 -13.19 3.54
C GLY A 21 -1.57 -13.74 4.74
N ARG A 22 -2.27 -14.14 5.80
CA ARG A 22 -1.62 -14.76 6.99
C ARG A 22 -0.93 -16.09 6.71
N ARG A 23 -1.29 -16.76 5.61
CA ARG A 23 -0.68 -18.01 5.16
C ARG A 23 0.16 -17.83 3.90
N ASP A 24 0.57 -16.60 3.59
CA ASP A 24 1.43 -16.33 2.45
C ASP A 24 2.83 -16.90 2.72
N SER A 25 3.21 -17.90 1.93
CA SER A 25 4.52 -18.55 1.99
C SER A 25 5.50 -18.05 0.92
N ILE A 26 5.05 -17.16 0.04
CA ILE A 26 5.85 -16.58 -1.05
C ILE A 26 6.42 -15.24 -0.59
N VAL A 27 5.58 -14.40 -0.01
CA VAL A 27 5.97 -13.11 0.56
C VAL A 27 5.69 -13.12 2.06
N PRO A 28 6.72 -13.20 2.92
CA PRO A 28 6.53 -13.16 4.35
C PRO A 28 5.82 -11.88 4.80
N MET A 29 4.80 -12.02 5.66
CA MET A 29 4.04 -10.89 6.20
C MET A 29 4.94 -9.82 6.85
N ARG A 30 6.04 -10.23 7.49
CA ARG A 30 7.02 -9.33 8.07
C ARG A 30 7.57 -8.34 7.04
N ASP A 31 7.88 -8.78 5.83
CA ASP A 31 8.49 -7.93 4.81
C ASP A 31 7.47 -6.94 4.25
N SER A 32 6.22 -7.38 4.10
CA SER A 32 5.09 -6.51 3.75
C SER A 32 4.81 -5.45 4.83
N LEU A 33 4.94 -5.79 6.11
CA LEU A 33 4.82 -4.83 7.21
C LEU A 33 5.98 -3.82 7.21
N LEU A 34 7.22 -4.26 6.98
CA LEU A 34 8.37 -3.36 6.85
C LEU A 34 8.19 -2.37 5.69
N LEU A 35 7.58 -2.81 4.59
CA LEU A 35 7.20 -1.91 3.50
C LEU A 35 6.11 -0.93 3.92
N ALA A 36 5.06 -1.39 4.62
CA ALA A 36 3.98 -0.52 5.09
C ALA A 36 4.50 0.59 6.03
N GLU A 37 5.47 0.29 6.90
CA GLU A 37 6.10 1.26 7.81
C GLU A 37 6.80 2.43 7.08
N ARG A 38 7.13 2.25 5.80
CA ARG A 38 7.70 3.31 4.96
C ARG A 38 6.71 4.40 4.59
N PHE A 39 5.41 4.19 4.82
CA PHE A 39 4.37 5.18 4.57
C PHE A 39 4.00 5.91 5.86
N SER A 40 3.60 7.18 5.74
CA SER A 40 3.25 8.02 6.89
C SER A 40 1.98 7.55 7.60
N ASP A 41 0.99 7.08 6.83
CA ASP A 41 -0.30 6.59 7.34
C ASP A 41 -0.79 5.40 6.49
N PRO A 42 -0.18 4.20 6.63
CA PRO A 42 -0.60 3.01 5.90
C PRO A 42 -1.85 2.38 6.49
N ILE A 43 -2.76 1.93 5.63
CA ILE A 43 -3.85 1.04 6.01
C ILE A 43 -3.40 -0.40 5.72
N VAL A 44 -3.48 -1.28 6.73
CA VAL A 44 -3.18 -2.71 6.58
C VAL A 44 -4.46 -3.54 6.73
N ILE A 45 -4.67 -4.46 5.79
CA ILE A 45 -5.73 -5.46 5.83
C ILE A 45 -5.10 -6.84 5.77
N GLU A 46 -5.38 -7.66 6.77
CA GLU A 46 -4.98 -9.06 6.78
C GLU A 46 -6.15 -9.96 6.43
N HIS A 47 -5.89 -11.03 5.66
CA HIS A 47 -6.85 -12.09 5.41
C HIS A 47 -6.30 -13.46 5.75
N GLY A 48 -7.19 -14.44 5.91
CA GLY A 48 -6.80 -15.80 6.25
C GLY A 48 -5.98 -16.50 5.16
N GLY A 49 -6.19 -16.17 3.89
CA GLY A 49 -5.57 -16.83 2.72
C GLY A 49 -4.03 -16.77 2.64
N GLY A 50 -3.49 -17.44 1.62
CA GLY A 50 -2.07 -17.39 1.24
C GLY A 50 -1.76 -16.24 0.29
N HIS A 51 -0.91 -16.47 -0.71
CA HIS A 51 -0.60 -15.49 -1.77
C HIS A 51 -1.73 -15.40 -2.82
N VAL A 52 -2.87 -14.83 -2.41
CA VAL A 52 -4.09 -14.75 -3.23
C VAL A 52 -4.78 -13.41 -3.03
N ILE A 53 -5.55 -12.97 -4.02
CA ILE A 53 -6.47 -11.84 -3.85
C ILE A 53 -7.67 -12.33 -3.02
N PRO A 54 -8.01 -11.67 -1.90
CA PRO A 54 -9.12 -12.11 -1.06
C PRO A 54 -10.46 -11.93 -1.78
N GLY A 55 -11.25 -13.00 -1.86
CA GLY A 55 -12.63 -12.97 -2.39
C GLY A 55 -13.70 -12.57 -1.37
N ASP A 56 -13.29 -12.10 -0.19
CA ASP A 56 -14.20 -11.66 0.86
C ASP A 56 -14.81 -10.30 0.50
N MET A 57 -16.14 -10.21 0.51
CA MET A 57 -16.87 -8.99 0.12
C MET A 57 -16.61 -7.80 1.04
N ALA A 58 -16.37 -8.02 2.33
CA ALA A 58 -16.04 -6.94 3.25
C ALA A 58 -14.64 -6.40 2.98
N ILE A 59 -13.69 -7.26 2.60
CA ILE A 59 -12.37 -6.81 2.15
C ILE A 59 -12.47 -6.05 0.83
N ALA A 60 -13.21 -6.57 -0.15
CA ALA A 60 -13.44 -5.89 -1.42
C ALA A 60 -14.08 -4.49 -1.23
N ALA A 61 -15.07 -4.38 -0.33
CA ALA A 61 -15.69 -3.10 0.00
C ALA A 61 -14.71 -2.09 0.60
N ARG A 62 -13.80 -2.54 1.47
CA ARG A 62 -12.74 -1.67 2.04
C ARG A 62 -11.76 -1.19 0.98
N ILE A 63 -11.39 -2.06 0.03
CA ILE A 63 -10.53 -1.69 -1.11
C ILE A 63 -11.22 -0.63 -1.97
N ALA A 64 -12.48 -0.85 -2.34
CA ALA A 64 -13.26 0.09 -3.14
C ALA A 64 -13.41 1.45 -2.42
N ALA A 65 -13.67 1.45 -1.12
CA ALA A 65 -13.78 2.66 -0.32
C ALA A 65 -12.46 3.45 -0.29
N PHE A 66 -11.33 2.77 -0.11
CA PHE A 66 -10.00 3.40 -0.17
C PHE A 66 -9.74 4.06 -1.53
N VAL A 67 -10.00 3.34 -2.63
CA VAL A 67 -9.81 3.89 -3.98
C VAL A 67 -10.74 5.06 -4.23
N ALA A 68 -12.02 4.96 -3.87
CA ALA A 68 -13.00 6.04 -4.05
C ALA A 68 -12.61 7.31 -3.26
N HIS A 69 -12.13 7.15 -2.02
CA HIS A 69 -11.68 8.25 -1.18
C HIS A 69 -10.47 8.99 -1.79
N HIS A 70 -9.57 8.26 -2.46
CA HIS A 70 -8.34 8.81 -3.04
C HIS A 70 -8.39 9.05 -4.56
N ALA A 71 -9.50 8.74 -5.24
CA ALA A 71 -9.69 8.94 -6.69
C ALA A 71 -9.63 10.42 -7.12
N GLN A 72 -9.73 11.35 -6.16
CA GLN A 72 -9.70 12.80 -6.38
C GLN A 72 -8.27 13.39 -6.40
N VAL A 73 -7.21 12.57 -6.28
CA VAL A 73 -5.82 13.05 -6.40
C VAL A 73 -5.38 13.10 -7.87
N THR A 74 -6.03 13.95 -8.65
CA THR A 74 -5.44 14.54 -9.86
C THR A 74 -4.97 15.94 -9.49
N GLY A 75 -3.74 16.06 -9.00
CA GLY A 75 -3.10 17.38 -8.89
C GLY A 75 -2.89 17.99 -10.29
N PRO A 76 -2.95 19.32 -10.45
CA PRO A 76 -2.73 19.96 -11.73
C PRO A 76 -1.31 19.64 -12.21
N GLY A 77 -1.19 19.16 -13.45
CA GLY A 77 0.11 18.97 -14.09
C GLY A 77 0.92 20.24 -14.01
N VAL A 78 2.11 20.15 -13.41
CA VAL A 78 3.13 21.20 -13.43
C VAL A 78 3.40 21.55 -14.90
N ARG A 79 2.93 22.73 -15.33
CA ARG A 79 3.41 23.36 -16.56
C ARG A 79 4.79 23.91 -16.23
N HIS A 80 5.82 23.26 -16.74
CA HIS A 80 7.11 23.91 -16.88
C HIS A 80 6.95 25.02 -17.93
N GLY A 81 7.21 26.25 -17.51
CA GLY A 81 7.32 27.41 -18.40
C GLY A 81 8.58 27.36 -19.25
#